data_AF-A0A4S8I5M6-F1
#
_entry.id   AF-A0A4S8I5M6-F1
#
_cell.length_a   1.000
_cell.length_b   1.000
_cell.length_c   1.000
_cell.angle_alpha   90.00
_cell.angle_beta   90.00
_cell.angle_gamma   90.00
#
_symmetry.space_group_name_H-M   'P 1'
#
loop_
_entity.id
_entity.type
_entity.pdbx_description
1 polymer ?
#
loop_
_entity_poly.entity_id
_entity_poly.type
_entity_poly.pdbx_seq_one_letter_code
_entity_poly.pdbx_strand_id
1 'polypeptide(L)'
;MERGTFIVLKKDEYFNSISGFYGPTIPEDVIVIKQLTLGTNKGTSVTVGTTQGGDFPFPYSPLPPHYKIVGFHGRASTVIEAIGIYYEKK
;
A
#
# COMPACT_ATOMS: atom_id res chain seq x y z
N MET A 1 -9.23 9.28 -20.36
CA MET A 1 -8.17 9.91 -19.53
C MET A 1 -8.14 9.15 -18.21
N GLU A 2 -7.12 8.35 -17.96
CA GLU A 2 -7.00 7.64 -16.68
C GLU A 2 -6.68 8.65 -15.57
N ARG A 3 -7.67 8.92 -14.71
CA ARG A 3 -7.46 9.69 -13.46
C ARG A 3 -6.84 8.75 -12.42
N GLY A 4 -5.54 8.50 -12.56
CA GLY A 4 -4.74 7.81 -11.55
C GLY A 4 -4.12 8.80 -10.56
N THR A 5 -3.95 8.36 -9.31
CA THR A 5 -3.02 9.02 -8.39
C THR A 5 -1.61 8.54 -8.70
N PHE A 6 -0.71 9.44 -9.06
CA PHE A 6 0.69 9.12 -9.34
C PHE A 6 1.59 9.67 -8.24
N ILE A 7 2.61 8.89 -7.87
CA ILE A 7 3.69 9.33 -7.00
C ILE A 7 5.00 9.22 -7.78
N VAL A 8 5.76 10.31 -7.79
CA VAL A 8 7.07 10.37 -8.44
C VAL A 8 8.11 10.57 -7.35
N LEU A 9 9.04 9.62 -7.24
CA LEU A 9 10.11 9.67 -6.24
C LEU A 9 11.22 10.61 -6.72
N LYS A 10 11.71 11.44 -5.80
CA LYS A 10 12.89 12.29 -6.02
C LYS A 10 14.17 11.46 -5.93
N LYS A 11 15.30 12.07 -6.30
CA LYS A 11 16.63 11.47 -6.07
C LYS A 11 16.77 11.05 -4.59
N ASP A 12 17.22 9.82 -4.35
CA ASP A 12 17.40 9.22 -3.01
C ASP A 12 16.11 9.08 -2.17
N GLU A 13 14.93 9.22 -2.80
CA GLU A 13 13.64 8.93 -2.18
C GLU A 13 13.22 7.50 -2.49
N TYR A 14 12.80 6.76 -1.48
CA TYR A 14 12.36 5.38 -1.58
C TYR A 14 11.24 5.10 -0.58
N PHE A 15 10.40 4.13 -0.91
CA PHE A 15 9.36 3.66 -0.01
C PHE A 15 9.98 2.93 1.18
N ASN A 16 9.54 3.28 2.38
CA ASN A 16 9.97 2.64 3.62
C ASN A 16 8.78 2.12 4.44
N SER A 17 7.55 2.43 4.04
CA SER A 17 6.35 1.89 4.66
C SER A 17 5.23 1.67 3.66
N ILE A 18 4.42 0.66 3.97
CA ILE A 18 3.10 0.39 3.42
C ILE A 18 2.16 0.26 4.60
N SER A 19 0.91 0.69 4.48
CA SER A 19 -0.21 0.38 5.38
C SER A 19 -1.52 0.43 4.62
N GLY A 20 -2.62 0.14 5.31
CA GLY A 20 -3.94 0.36 4.74
C GLY A 20 -5.02 -0.39 5.47
N PHE A 21 -6.11 -0.62 4.75
CA PHE A 21 -7.28 -1.34 5.23
C PHE A 21 -7.69 -2.42 4.23
N TYR A 22 -8.15 -3.55 4.74
CA TYR A 22 -8.74 -4.63 3.97
C TYR A 22 -10.08 -5.04 4.59
N GLY A 23 -10.99 -5.57 3.77
CA GLY A 23 -12.32 -5.93 4.23
C GLY A 23 -13.18 -6.54 3.13
N PRO A 24 -14.35 -7.08 3.47
CA PRO A 24 -15.26 -7.70 2.50
C PRO A 24 -15.84 -6.65 1.53
N THR A 25 -16.01 -7.00 0.27
CA THR A 25 -16.89 -6.27 -0.66
C THR A 25 -18.35 -6.53 -0.29
N ILE A 26 -19.21 -5.58 -0.66
CA ILE A 26 -20.66 -5.75 -0.51
C ILE A 26 -21.23 -5.70 -1.93
N PRO A 27 -22.08 -6.66 -2.33
CA PRO A 27 -22.63 -7.77 -1.56
C PRO A 27 -21.84 -9.09 -1.58
N GLU A 28 -20.71 -9.19 -2.29
CA GLU A 28 -20.08 -10.49 -2.60
C GLU A 28 -19.21 -11.09 -1.48
N ASP A 29 -19.01 -10.38 -0.36
CA ASP A 29 -18.18 -10.81 0.79
C ASP A 29 -16.74 -11.22 0.41
N VAL A 30 -16.20 -10.69 -0.69
CA VAL A 30 -14.82 -10.95 -1.11
C VAL A 30 -13.87 -10.05 -0.33
N ILE A 31 -12.88 -10.63 0.36
CA ILE A 31 -11.87 -9.85 1.07
C ILE A 31 -10.93 -9.18 0.07
N VAL A 32 -10.88 -7.84 0.11
CA VAL A 32 -10.06 -7.01 -0.77
C VAL A 32 -9.31 -5.96 0.01
N ILE A 33 -8.24 -5.44 -0.58
CA ILE A 33 -7.60 -4.21 -0.14
C ILE A 33 -8.50 -3.03 -0.49
N LYS A 34 -8.93 -2.28 0.53
CA LYS A 34 -9.86 -1.15 0.44
C LYS A 34 -9.13 0.18 0.30
N GLN A 35 -8.03 0.31 1.03
CA GLN A 35 -7.17 1.47 1.03
C GLN A 35 -5.71 1.05 1.15
N LEU A 36 -4.83 1.75 0.42
CA LEU A 36 -3.39 1.64 0.54
C LEU A 36 -2.81 3.00 0.90
N THR A 37 -1.84 3.01 1.80
CA THR A 37 -0.96 4.14 2.05
C THR A 37 0.49 3.70 1.89
N LEU A 38 1.25 4.42 1.07
CA LEU A 38 2.69 4.23 0.90
C LEU A 38 3.43 5.44 1.46
N GLY A 39 4.41 5.20 2.33
CA GLY A 39 5.27 6.23 2.91
C GLY A 39 6.71 6.11 2.42
N THR A 40 7.38 7.25 2.35
CA THR A 40 8.78 7.37 1.90
C THR A 40 9.70 7.84 3.02
N ASN A 41 11.01 7.65 2.84
CA ASN A 41 12.04 8.17 3.74
C ASN A 41 12.12 9.70 3.83
N LYS A 42 11.50 10.43 2.91
CA LYS A 42 11.46 11.90 2.92
C LYS A 42 10.19 12.46 3.58
N GLY A 43 9.37 11.60 4.18
CA GLY A 43 8.11 11.98 4.81
C GLY A 43 6.96 12.20 3.82
N THR A 44 7.17 11.97 2.52
CA THR A 44 6.08 11.95 1.53
C THR A 44 5.24 10.69 1.76
N SER A 45 3.92 10.83 1.74
CA SER A 45 2.99 9.70 1.69
C SER A 45 1.92 9.89 0.61
N VAL A 46 1.44 8.78 0.07
CA VAL A 46 0.29 8.73 -0.84
C VAL A 46 -0.71 7.72 -0.34
N THR A 47 -1.98 8.11 -0.27
CA THR A 47 -3.09 7.26 0.14
C THR A 47 -4.11 7.16 -1.00
N VAL A 48 -4.51 5.94 -1.33
CA VAL A 48 -5.50 5.64 -2.37
C VAL A 48 -6.53 4.64 -1.87
N GLY A 49 -7.76 4.77 -2.34
CA GLY A 49 -8.89 3.96 -1.88
C GLY A 49 -9.59 4.56 -0.66
N THR A 50 -10.70 3.94 -0.27
CA THR A 50 -11.58 4.39 0.81
C THR A 50 -11.81 3.26 1.78
N THR A 51 -12.03 3.60 3.05
CA THR A 51 -12.38 2.64 4.10
C THR A 51 -13.74 3.02 4.70
N GLN A 52 -14.47 2.03 5.18
CA GLN A 52 -15.73 2.18 5.89
C GLN A 52 -15.64 1.52 7.28
N GLY A 53 -16.63 1.80 8.13
CA GLY A 53 -16.71 1.16 9.43
C GLY A 53 -16.77 -0.37 9.28
N GLY A 54 -15.84 -1.09 9.90
CA GLY A 54 -15.75 -2.55 9.84
C GLY A 54 -14.59 -3.10 9.01
N ASP A 55 -13.86 -2.27 8.25
CA ASP A 55 -12.61 -2.71 7.61
C ASP A 55 -11.49 -2.90 8.64
N PHE A 56 -10.57 -3.81 8.33
CA PHE A 56 -9.45 -4.18 9.21
C PHE A 56 -8.17 -3.48 8.77
N PRO A 57 -7.41 -2.86 9.69
CA PRO A 57 -6.12 -2.27 9.35
C PRO A 57 -5.08 -3.36 9.11
N PHE A 58 -4.14 -3.10 8.20
CA PHE A 58 -2.92 -3.90 8.05
C PHE A 58 -1.68 -2.99 8.10
N PRO A 59 -0.52 -3.55 8.48
CA PRO A 59 0.48 -2.79 9.22
C PRO A 59 1.10 -1.66 8.39
N TYR A 60 1.31 -0.52 9.06
CA TYR A 60 2.31 0.50 8.77
C TYR A 60 3.66 0.01 9.29
N SER A 61 4.35 -0.80 8.50
CA SER A 61 5.72 -1.18 8.82
C SER A 61 6.63 -0.09 8.27
N PRO A 62 7.13 0.89 9.06
CA PRO A 62 8.42 1.40 8.69
C PRO A 62 9.35 0.19 8.77
N LEU A 63 9.90 -0.19 7.62
CA LEU A 63 10.99 -1.15 7.59
C LEU A 63 12.06 -0.68 8.59
N PRO A 64 12.85 -1.61 9.18
CA PRO A 64 13.93 -1.23 10.08
C PRO A 64 14.82 -0.15 9.46
N PRO A 65 15.49 0.68 10.28
CA PRO A 65 16.48 1.61 9.78
C PRO A 65 17.43 0.91 8.80
N HIS A 66 17.78 1.59 7.71
CA HIS A 66 18.60 1.04 6.62
C HIS A 66 17.93 0.00 5.72
N TYR A 67 16.61 -0.15 5.73
CA TYR A 67 15.89 -0.92 4.70
C TYR A 67 15.00 -0.04 3.81
N LYS A 68 14.69 -0.53 2.61
CA LYS A 68 13.79 0.08 1.64
C LYS A 68 12.92 -0.98 0.96
N ILE A 69 11.71 -0.60 0.56
CA ILE A 69 10.84 -1.42 -0.29
C ILE A 69 11.36 -1.31 -1.72
N VAL A 70 11.59 -2.45 -2.37
CA VAL A 70 12.11 -2.53 -3.75
C VAL A 70 11.17 -3.20 -4.73
N GLY A 71 10.07 -3.76 -4.24
CA GLY A 71 9.06 -4.35 -5.09
C GLY A 71 7.82 -4.74 -4.31
N PHE A 72 6.80 -5.11 -5.06
CA PHE A 72 5.54 -5.60 -4.53
C PHE A 72 5.22 -6.94 -5.18
N HIS A 73 4.52 -7.79 -4.45
CA HIS A 73 3.90 -8.99 -4.99
C HIS A 73 2.48 -9.08 -4.45
N GLY A 74 1.63 -9.90 -5.06
CA GLY A 74 0.25 -9.96 -4.63
C GLY A 74 -0.63 -10.84 -5.51
N ARG A 75 -1.93 -10.75 -5.25
CA ARG A 75 -2.98 -11.38 -6.04
C ARG A 75 -4.00 -10.32 -6.42
N ALA A 76 -4.33 -10.25 -7.70
CA ALA A 76 -5.25 -9.26 -8.24
C ALA A 76 -6.14 -9.86 -9.33
N SER A 77 -7.35 -9.30 -9.41
CA SER A 77 -8.33 -9.47 -10.49
C SER A 77 -8.77 -8.05 -10.91
N THR A 78 -10.07 -7.77 -10.95
CA THR A 78 -10.64 -6.41 -11.02
C THR A 78 -10.33 -5.58 -9.76
N VAL A 79 -9.88 -6.23 -8.69
CA VAL A 79 -9.52 -5.66 -7.38
C VAL A 79 -8.19 -6.25 -6.90
N ILE A 80 -7.53 -5.58 -5.95
CA ILE A 80 -6.37 -6.13 -5.24
C ILE A 80 -6.88 -6.96 -4.06
N GLU A 81 -6.61 -8.26 -4.07
CA GLU A 81 -7.06 -9.19 -3.02
C GLU A 81 -5.98 -9.42 -1.95
N ALA A 82 -4.71 -9.37 -2.37
CA ALA A 82 -3.57 -9.51 -1.47
C ALA A 82 -2.39 -8.68 -1.97
N ILE A 83 -1.63 -8.11 -1.03
CA ILE A 83 -0.43 -7.35 -1.31
C ILE A 83 0.67 -7.70 -0.29
N GLY A 84 1.88 -7.83 -0.78
CA GLY A 84 3.10 -8.01 -0.01
C GLY A 84 4.24 -7.18 -0.59
N ILE A 85 5.34 -7.10 0.14
CA ILE A 85 6.49 -6.27 -0.21
C ILE A 85 7.77 -7.10 -0.30
N TYR A 86 8.61 -6.76 -1.27
CA TYR A 86 10.02 -7.10 -1.24
C TYR A 86 10.80 -5.94 -0.64
N TYR A 87 11.74 -6.24 0.24
CA TYR A 87 12.59 -5.25 0.90
C TYR A 87 14.04 -5.68 0.92
N GLU A 88 14.94 -4.71 0.87
CA GLU A 88 16.39 -4.94 0.96
C GLU A 88 17.05 -3.90 1.86
N LYS A 89 18.28 -4.20 2.28
CA LYS A 89 19.13 -3.24 2.99
C LYS A 89 19.67 -2.20 2.00
N LYS A 90 19.66 -0.94 2.39
CA LYS A 90 20.18 0.21 1.62
C LYS A 90 21.67 0.11 1.38
#